data_AF-C9QNM8-F1
#
_entry.id   AF-C9QNM8-F1
#
_cell.length_a   1.000
_cell.length_b   1.000
_cell.length_c   1.000
_cell.angle_alpha   90.00
_cell.angle_beta   90.00
_cell.angle_gamma   90.00
#
_symmetry.space_group_name_H-M   'P 1'
#
loop_
_entity.id
_entity.type
_entity.pdbx_description
1 polymer ?
#
loop_
_entity_poly.entity_id
_entity_poly.type
_entity_poly.pdbx_seq_one_letter_code
_entity_poly.pdbx_strand_id
1 'polypeptide(L)'
;CSVSASGTSSISVPSIYLMENGENSSQFNSGLSCTGFSLALANMTYLKYRVEQMSNSFTNAQTGEKLNAIILDSNNEIISLGQEKDMSSFTLVNLFSGPDGNLPFYIRLPAGQSVSPGVYRADSPLKVKWFYSVPAVAIVGIGAFFESPGFKRGVLGIGFNWGSGADSLGSLSITVLPDCRILAQDVNFGTAAFASKLEPVQSSMGIRCSVNTPYYVSLNNGLSPQNGNQRAMKSQTGNTYLKYDIFKNSSNDRWGSGNERWSSLNATINPG
;
A
#
# COMPACT_ATOMS: atom_id res chain seq x y z
N CYS A 1 -23.33 16.85 7.63
CA CYS A 1 -21.86 16.81 7.55
C CYS A 1 -21.27 16.90 8.94
N SER A 2 -20.15 16.21 9.17
CA SER A 2 -19.38 16.18 10.40
C SER A 2 -17.89 16.31 10.10
N VAL A 3 -17.15 16.87 11.05
CA VAL A 3 -15.70 17.03 10.97
C VAL A 3 -15.06 16.20 12.08
N SER A 4 -14.09 15.37 11.70
CA SER A 4 -13.38 14.47 12.60
C SER A 4 -12.35 15.25 13.42
N ALA A 5 -12.53 15.28 14.74
CA ALA A 5 -11.60 15.92 15.68
C ALA A 5 -10.42 15.01 16.07
N SER A 6 -10.47 13.73 15.72
CA SER A 6 -9.41 12.75 15.93
C SER A 6 -9.63 11.52 15.05
N GLY A 7 -8.53 10.86 14.70
CA GLY A 7 -8.57 9.62 13.93
C GLY A 7 -7.19 9.22 13.43
N THR A 8 -7.06 7.96 13.04
CA THR A 8 -5.84 7.43 12.41
C THR A 8 -6.22 6.81 11.08
N SER A 9 -5.62 7.30 10.01
CA SER A 9 -5.66 6.62 8.72
C SER A 9 -4.34 5.88 8.52
N SER A 10 -4.43 4.63 8.08
CA SER A 10 -3.27 3.80 7.80
C SER A 10 -3.38 3.15 6.45
N ILE A 11 -2.30 3.17 5.69
CA ILE A 11 -2.17 2.45 4.41
C ILE A 11 -1.05 1.42 4.55
N SER A 12 -1.05 0.38 3.72
CA SER A 12 0.01 -0.64 3.74
C SER A 12 0.54 -0.88 2.33
N VAL A 13 1.86 -1.02 2.20
CA VAL A 13 2.52 -1.24 0.90
C VAL A 13 3.69 -2.23 1.06
N PRO A 14 3.85 -3.23 0.17
CA PRO A 14 5.03 -4.09 0.17
C PRO A 14 6.32 -3.32 -0.16
N SER A 15 7.41 -3.60 0.55
CA SER A 15 8.68 -2.86 0.43
C SER A 15 9.29 -2.88 -0.99
N ILE A 16 9.30 -4.04 -1.67
CA ILE A 16 9.86 -4.14 -3.02
C ILE A 16 8.93 -3.47 -4.04
N TYR A 17 7.61 -3.61 -3.88
CA TYR A 17 6.64 -2.91 -4.72
C TYR A 17 6.79 -1.38 -4.61
N LEU A 18 6.94 -0.86 -3.40
CA LEU A 18 7.19 0.57 -3.15
C LEU A 18 8.45 1.07 -3.87
N MET A 19 9.53 0.30 -3.81
CA MET A 19 10.79 0.66 -4.46
C MET A 19 10.65 0.70 -6.00
N GLU A 20 9.97 -0.28 -6.60
CA GLU A 20 9.90 -0.40 -8.06
C GLU A 20 8.82 0.47 -8.70
N ASN A 21 7.62 0.49 -8.10
CA ASN A 21 6.43 1.10 -8.69
C ASN A 21 5.95 2.33 -7.92
N GLY A 22 6.39 2.50 -6.67
CA GLY A 22 5.76 3.44 -5.75
C GLY A 22 4.35 2.99 -5.36
N GLU A 23 3.54 3.93 -4.91
CA GLU A 23 2.11 3.75 -4.63
C GLU A 23 1.39 5.02 -5.09
N ASN A 24 0.61 4.96 -6.17
CA ASN A 24 0.17 6.18 -6.85
C ASN A 24 -1.08 6.85 -6.25
N SER A 25 -1.91 6.08 -5.56
CA SER A 25 -3.21 6.56 -5.06
C SER A 25 -3.77 5.64 -3.98
N SER A 26 -3.36 5.87 -2.74
CA SER A 26 -3.98 5.24 -1.58
C SER A 26 -4.95 6.21 -0.90
N GLN A 27 -6.25 5.90 -0.96
CA GLN A 27 -7.31 6.73 -0.39
C GLN A 27 -7.29 6.71 1.14
N PHE A 28 -7.52 7.86 1.77
CA PHE A 28 -7.78 7.98 3.20
C PHE A 28 -8.85 9.05 3.49
N ASN A 29 -9.40 9.03 4.71
CA ASN A 29 -10.39 10.02 5.13
C ASN A 29 -9.71 11.36 5.41
N SER A 30 -10.09 12.42 4.68
CA SER A 30 -9.59 13.79 4.88
C SER A 30 -10.02 14.44 6.21
N GLY A 31 -11.02 13.85 6.87
CA GLY A 31 -11.59 14.32 8.13
C GLY A 31 -12.89 15.11 7.96
N LEU A 32 -13.40 15.29 6.73
CA LEU A 32 -14.75 15.78 6.46
C LEU A 32 -15.62 14.65 5.91
N SER A 33 -16.80 14.48 6.49
CA SER A 33 -17.78 13.49 6.06
C SER A 33 -19.18 14.11 5.95
N CYS A 34 -19.93 13.75 4.93
CA CYS A 34 -21.29 14.23 4.71
C CYS A 34 -22.19 13.06 4.33
N THR A 35 -23.23 12.82 5.11
CA THR A 35 -24.32 11.89 4.78
C THR A 35 -25.62 12.66 4.59
N GLY A 36 -26.56 12.07 3.85
CA GLY A 36 -27.87 12.69 3.60
C GLY A 36 -27.81 13.97 2.74
N PHE A 37 -26.82 14.08 1.86
CA PHE A 37 -26.69 15.21 0.93
C PHE A 37 -27.55 15.01 -0.33
N SER A 38 -28.00 16.10 -0.93
CA SER A 38 -28.85 16.07 -2.12
C SER A 38 -28.04 15.81 -3.39
N LEU A 39 -28.48 14.84 -4.18
CA LEU A 39 -27.97 14.56 -5.53
C LEU A 39 -28.75 15.31 -6.62
N ALA A 40 -29.67 16.22 -6.25
CA ALA A 40 -30.51 16.92 -7.22
C ALA A 40 -29.73 17.93 -8.09
N LEU A 41 -28.48 18.24 -7.74
CA LEU A 41 -27.59 19.21 -8.42
C LEU A 41 -28.21 20.62 -8.63
N ALA A 42 -29.33 20.92 -7.98
CA ALA A 42 -30.06 22.19 -8.13
C ALA A 42 -29.41 23.35 -7.34
N ASN A 43 -28.54 23.03 -6.39
CA ASN A 43 -27.86 24.00 -5.53
C ASN A 43 -26.36 23.73 -5.58
N MET A 44 -25.55 24.79 -5.67
CA MET A 44 -24.09 24.66 -5.63
C MET A 44 -23.66 24.10 -4.27
N THR A 45 -22.71 23.18 -4.28
CA THR A 45 -22.04 22.75 -3.06
C THR A 45 -20.85 23.65 -2.85
N TYR A 46 -20.88 24.44 -1.77
CA TYR A 46 -19.73 25.26 -1.40
C TYR A 46 -18.81 24.43 -0.53
N LEU A 47 -17.53 24.36 -0.90
CA LEU A 47 -16.53 23.64 -0.12
C LEU A 47 -15.16 24.26 -0.37
N LYS A 48 -14.56 24.81 0.67
CA LYS A 48 -13.20 25.31 0.67
C LYS A 48 -12.46 24.66 1.83
N TYR A 49 -11.20 24.33 1.64
CA TYR A 49 -10.33 23.87 2.72
C TYR A 49 -9.09 24.75 2.86
N ARG A 50 -8.48 24.74 4.06
CA ARG A 50 -7.16 25.31 4.34
C ARG A 50 -6.33 24.30 5.11
N VAL A 51 -5.12 23.99 4.66
CA VAL A 51 -4.22 23.08 5.37
C VAL A 51 -3.47 23.84 6.46
N GLU A 52 -3.74 23.52 7.72
CA GLU A 52 -3.10 24.18 8.88
C GLU A 52 -1.85 23.43 9.37
N GLN A 53 -1.86 22.10 9.29
CA GLN A 53 -0.73 21.24 9.63
C GLN A 53 -0.68 20.08 8.65
N MET A 54 0.51 19.71 8.19
CA MET A 54 0.75 18.51 7.40
C MET A 54 2.24 18.14 7.44
N SER A 55 2.54 16.88 7.16
CA SER A 55 3.90 16.45 6.83
C SER A 55 3.87 15.52 5.64
N ASN A 56 4.81 15.74 4.72
CA ASN A 56 5.13 14.80 3.65
C ASN A 56 6.19 13.77 4.08
N SER A 57 6.82 13.96 5.24
CA SER A 57 7.80 13.05 5.82
C SER A 57 7.14 12.16 6.87
N PHE A 58 7.35 10.87 6.74
CA PHE A 58 6.90 9.83 7.65
C PHE A 58 8.12 9.11 8.23
N THR A 59 8.21 9.01 9.55
CA THR A 59 9.38 8.45 10.22
C THR A 59 9.04 7.10 10.87
N ASN A 60 9.93 6.13 10.69
CA ASN A 60 9.92 4.88 11.43
C ASN A 60 10.58 5.10 12.80
N ALA A 61 9.82 4.89 13.87
CA ALA A 61 10.29 5.18 15.24
C ALA A 61 11.42 4.25 15.71
N GLN A 62 11.55 3.05 15.13
CA GLN A 62 12.57 2.09 15.50
C GLN A 62 13.90 2.34 14.77
N THR A 63 13.85 2.64 13.47
CA THR A 63 15.06 2.77 12.63
C THR A 63 15.47 4.23 12.40
N GLY A 64 14.55 5.19 12.57
CA GLY A 64 14.76 6.58 12.20
C GLY A 64 14.70 6.84 10.69
N GLU A 65 14.44 5.81 9.88
CA GLU A 65 14.28 5.95 8.44
C GLU A 65 13.06 6.80 8.09
N LYS A 66 13.15 7.51 6.97
CA LYS A 66 12.11 8.42 6.49
C LYS A 66 11.57 7.96 5.16
N LEU A 67 10.25 8.04 5.04
CA LEU A 67 9.50 7.79 3.84
C LEU A 67 8.80 9.09 3.44
N ASN A 68 8.97 9.48 2.18
CA ASN A 68 8.38 10.68 1.61
C ASN A 68 7.08 10.32 0.89
N ALA A 69 6.05 11.09 1.19
CA ALA A 69 4.74 10.97 0.59
C ALA A 69 4.31 12.32 0.01
N ILE A 70 3.39 12.27 -0.94
CA ILE A 70 2.69 13.42 -1.49
C ILE A 70 1.23 13.24 -1.14
N ILE A 71 0.64 14.24 -0.46
CA ILE A 71 -0.78 14.22 -0.13
C ILE A 71 -1.53 14.99 -1.23
N LEU A 72 -2.60 14.39 -1.73
CA LEU A 72 -3.47 14.97 -2.74
C LEU A 72 -4.90 15.10 -2.22
N ASP A 73 -5.61 16.10 -2.71
CA ASP A 73 -7.03 16.26 -2.44
C ASP A 73 -7.91 15.37 -3.32
N SER A 74 -9.23 15.47 -3.18
CA SER A 74 -10.20 14.65 -3.90
C SER A 74 -10.19 14.85 -5.43
N ASN A 75 -9.55 15.92 -5.92
CA ASN A 75 -9.36 16.18 -7.35
C ASN A 75 -7.98 15.74 -7.86
N ASN A 76 -7.22 14.97 -7.06
CA ASN A 76 -5.84 14.56 -7.35
C ASN A 76 -4.86 15.73 -7.51
N GLU A 77 -5.11 16.86 -6.87
CA GLU A 77 -4.15 17.97 -6.82
C GLU A 77 -3.35 17.93 -5.52
N ILE A 78 -2.08 18.29 -5.60
CA ILE A 78 -1.15 18.29 -4.46
C ILE A 78 -1.58 19.37 -3.46
N ILE A 79 -1.74 18.98 -2.19
CA ILE A 79 -1.99 19.94 -1.11
C ILE A 79 -0.67 20.41 -0.50
N SER A 80 -0.62 21.64 0.00
CA SER A 80 0.58 22.19 0.65
C SER A 80 0.20 22.99 1.90
N LEU A 81 1.15 23.11 2.83
CA LEU A 81 0.93 23.80 4.10
C LEU A 81 0.53 25.26 3.85
N GLY A 82 -0.54 25.71 4.50
CA GLY A 82 -1.07 27.07 4.36
C GLY A 82 -1.88 27.32 3.08
N GLN A 83 -1.98 26.36 2.16
CA GLN A 83 -2.80 26.52 0.96
C GLN A 83 -4.29 26.53 1.32
N GLU A 84 -5.02 27.44 0.69
CA GLU A 84 -6.47 27.37 0.58
C GLU A 84 -6.86 26.90 -0.82
N LYS A 85 -7.86 26.03 -0.90
CA LYS A 85 -8.44 25.65 -2.18
C LYS A 85 -9.95 25.60 -2.09
N ASP A 86 -10.58 26.29 -3.03
CA ASP A 86 -12.01 26.26 -3.25
C ASP A 86 -12.34 25.14 -4.26
N MET A 87 -13.15 24.19 -3.82
CA MET A 87 -13.64 23.06 -4.61
C MET A 87 -15.14 23.23 -4.92
N SER A 88 -15.72 24.42 -4.72
CA SER A 88 -17.15 24.63 -4.91
C SER A 88 -17.61 24.23 -6.31
N SER A 89 -18.61 23.35 -6.36
CA SER A 89 -19.17 22.83 -7.62
C SER A 89 -20.58 22.32 -7.39
N PHE A 90 -21.38 22.26 -8.45
CA PHE A 90 -22.68 21.59 -8.43
C PHE A 90 -22.54 20.08 -8.32
N THR A 91 -21.46 19.49 -8.85
CA THR A 91 -21.24 18.05 -8.92
C THR A 91 -20.37 17.50 -7.79
N LEU A 92 -19.92 18.36 -6.86
CA LEU A 92 -18.99 17.99 -5.79
C LEU A 92 -19.52 16.89 -4.87
N VAL A 93 -20.84 16.75 -4.77
CA VAL A 93 -21.50 15.72 -3.97
C VAL A 93 -21.11 14.29 -4.37
N ASN A 94 -20.66 14.08 -5.61
CA ASN A 94 -20.19 12.77 -6.06
C ASN A 94 -18.79 12.39 -5.52
N LEU A 95 -18.09 13.32 -4.87
CA LEU A 95 -16.77 13.04 -4.26
C LEU A 95 -16.90 12.40 -2.87
N PHE A 96 -18.04 12.53 -2.20
CA PHE A 96 -18.27 11.82 -0.94
C PHE A 96 -18.46 10.33 -1.22
N SER A 97 -17.63 9.51 -0.59
CA SER A 97 -17.51 8.09 -0.87
C SER A 97 -17.91 7.22 0.33
N GLY A 98 -18.49 6.06 0.04
CA GLY A 98 -18.88 5.07 1.05
C GLY A 98 -20.14 5.45 1.86
N PRO A 99 -20.61 4.53 2.73
CA PRO A 99 -21.82 4.73 3.54
C PRO A 99 -21.69 5.88 4.55
N ASP A 100 -20.47 6.19 4.98
CA ASP A 100 -20.17 7.30 5.88
C ASP A 100 -20.04 8.65 5.15
N GLY A 101 -20.05 8.63 3.81
CA GLY A 101 -19.91 9.81 2.98
C GLY A 101 -18.61 10.57 3.24
N ASN A 102 -17.48 9.85 3.34
CA ASN A 102 -16.17 10.45 3.61
C ASN A 102 -15.65 11.17 2.36
N LEU A 103 -15.12 12.38 2.52
CA LEU A 103 -14.41 13.08 1.47
C LEU A 103 -12.97 12.52 1.39
N PRO A 104 -12.58 11.87 0.28
CA PRO A 104 -11.29 11.21 0.19
C PRO A 104 -10.16 12.17 -0.13
N PHE A 105 -9.07 12.08 0.63
CA PHE A 105 -7.76 12.52 0.19
C PHE A 105 -6.92 11.30 -0.20
N TYR A 106 -5.81 11.51 -0.89
CA TYR A 106 -4.96 10.44 -1.39
C TYR A 106 -3.52 10.63 -0.92
N ILE A 107 -2.87 9.52 -0.59
CA ILE A 107 -1.43 9.46 -0.38
C ILE A 107 -0.82 8.86 -1.64
N ARG A 108 0.18 9.54 -2.17
CA ARG A 108 1.07 9.03 -3.22
C ARG A 108 2.47 8.85 -2.66
N LEU A 109 3.03 7.67 -2.83
CA LEU A 109 4.41 7.35 -2.51
C LEU A 109 5.20 7.29 -3.82
N PRO A 110 6.13 8.22 -4.07
CA PRO A 110 7.03 8.12 -5.21
C PRO A 110 7.80 6.79 -5.21
N ALA A 111 8.02 6.24 -6.41
CA ALA A 111 8.89 5.08 -6.61
C ALA A 111 10.35 5.42 -6.26
N GLY A 112 11.19 4.38 -6.13
CA GLY A 112 12.62 4.51 -5.83
C GLY A 112 12.93 4.65 -4.33
N GLN A 113 11.92 4.61 -3.46
CA GLN A 113 12.11 4.64 -2.01
C GLN A 113 12.38 3.23 -1.47
N SER A 114 13.59 3.00 -0.98
CA SER A 114 13.99 1.75 -0.33
C SER A 114 14.14 2.01 1.17
N VAL A 115 13.23 1.45 1.97
CA VAL A 115 13.20 1.60 3.43
C VAL A 115 12.84 0.28 4.08
N SER A 116 13.22 0.08 5.35
CA SER A 116 12.92 -1.17 6.05
C SER A 116 11.41 -1.38 6.25
N PRO A 117 10.94 -2.64 6.32
CA PRO A 117 9.61 -2.94 6.82
C PRO A 117 9.39 -2.35 8.20
N GLY A 118 8.17 -1.86 8.46
CA GLY A 118 7.83 -1.18 9.71
C GLY A 118 6.71 -0.16 9.56
N VAL A 119 6.38 0.49 10.68
CA VAL A 119 5.34 1.52 10.72
C VAL A 119 5.99 2.89 10.68
N TYR A 120 5.70 3.63 9.61
CA TYR A 120 6.12 5.00 9.39
C TYR A 120 4.96 5.94 9.76
N ARG A 121 5.19 6.86 10.68
CA ARG A 121 4.17 7.84 11.12
C ARG A 121 4.51 9.22 10.58
N ALA A 122 3.51 9.97 10.13
CA ALA A 122 3.72 11.34 9.71
C ALA A 122 4.32 12.17 10.84
N ASP A 123 5.34 12.98 10.53
CA ASP A 123 6.04 13.82 11.53
C ASP A 123 5.12 14.89 12.15
N SER A 124 4.06 15.28 11.44
CA SER A 124 3.00 16.17 11.91
C SER A 124 1.64 15.57 11.54
N PRO A 125 0.61 15.70 12.41
CA PRO A 125 -0.75 15.34 12.03
C PRO A 125 -1.22 16.21 10.86
N LEU A 126 -2.25 15.72 10.16
CA LEU A 126 -2.98 16.46 9.15
C LEU A 126 -4.10 17.24 9.85
N LYS A 127 -3.96 18.57 9.87
CA LYS A 127 -4.99 19.49 10.35
C LYS A 127 -5.52 20.30 9.19
N VAL A 128 -6.83 20.21 8.92
CA VAL A 128 -7.47 20.91 7.80
C VAL A 128 -8.67 21.68 8.31
N LYS A 129 -8.73 22.98 8.01
CA LYS A 129 -9.90 23.81 8.29
C LYS A 129 -10.84 23.75 7.10
N TRP A 130 -12.08 23.34 7.34
CA TRP A 130 -13.12 23.18 6.34
C TRP A 130 -14.15 24.29 6.43
N PHE A 131 -14.50 24.85 5.29
CA PHE A 131 -15.61 25.78 5.13
C PHE A 131 -16.57 25.17 4.11
N TYR A 132 -17.80 24.87 4.51
CA TYR A 132 -18.71 24.12 3.64
C TYR A 132 -20.16 24.57 3.82
N SER A 133 -20.92 24.43 2.73
CA SER A 133 -22.39 24.49 2.72
C SER A 133 -22.91 23.51 1.68
N VAL A 134 -23.31 22.33 2.15
CA VAL A 134 -23.72 21.18 1.33
C VAL A 134 -25.24 21.03 1.39
N PRO A 135 -25.94 20.93 0.24
CA PRO A 135 -27.40 20.76 0.24
C PRO A 135 -27.79 19.42 0.86
N ALA A 136 -28.77 19.42 1.77
CA ALA A 136 -29.33 18.20 2.36
C ALA A 136 -30.46 17.63 1.47
N VAL A 137 -30.73 16.33 1.60
CA VAL A 137 -31.88 15.69 0.94
C VAL A 137 -33.20 16.31 1.41
N ALA A 138 -34.19 16.38 0.52
CA ALA A 138 -35.46 17.04 0.80
C ALA A 138 -36.22 16.45 2.02
N ILE A 139 -35.99 15.18 2.36
CA ILE A 139 -36.59 14.51 3.53
C ILE A 139 -36.17 15.17 4.85
N VAL A 140 -34.97 15.77 4.91
CA VAL A 140 -34.47 16.51 6.08
C VAL A 140 -35.10 17.93 6.16
N GLY A 141 -35.64 18.42 5.05
CA GLY A 141 -36.24 19.74 4.92
C GLY A 141 -35.91 20.37 3.57
N ILE A 142 -36.92 20.93 2.89
CA ILE A 142 -36.70 21.64 1.63
C ILE A 142 -35.86 22.89 1.91
N GLY A 143 -34.73 23.02 1.21
CA GLY A 143 -33.80 24.15 1.41
C GLY A 143 -32.89 24.02 2.63
N ALA A 144 -32.80 22.84 3.25
CA ALA A 144 -31.84 22.58 4.31
C ALA A 144 -30.41 22.41 3.75
N PHE A 145 -29.43 22.94 4.49
CA PHE A 145 -28.00 22.84 4.17
C PHE A 145 -27.22 22.39 5.40
N PHE A 146 -26.21 21.56 5.18
CA PHE A 146 -25.19 21.27 6.19
C PHE A 146 -24.08 22.30 6.06
N GLU A 147 -23.85 23.08 7.09
CA GLU A 147 -22.99 24.26 7.00
C GLU A 147 -21.92 24.28 8.10
N SER A 148 -20.74 24.80 7.78
CA SER A 148 -19.73 25.13 8.77
C SER A 148 -20.14 26.37 9.59
N PRO A 149 -19.65 26.54 10.83
CA PRO A 149 -20.02 27.66 11.68
C PRO A 149 -19.83 29.03 11.02
N GLY A 150 -20.88 29.85 11.03
CA GLY A 150 -20.88 31.21 10.48
C GLY A 150 -20.97 31.32 8.96
N PHE A 151 -21.15 30.20 8.24
CA PHE A 151 -21.35 30.23 6.80
C PHE A 151 -22.63 31.00 6.42
N LYS A 152 -22.56 31.78 5.35
CA LYS A 152 -23.71 32.46 4.74
C LYS A 152 -23.62 32.35 3.23
N ARG A 153 -24.59 31.66 2.60
CA ARG A 153 -24.67 31.51 1.12
C ARG A 153 -24.94 32.85 0.41
N GLY A 154 -25.54 33.82 1.11
CA GLY A 154 -26.00 35.08 0.53
C GLY A 154 -27.19 34.89 -0.41
N VAL A 155 -27.70 35.99 -0.95
CA VAL A 155 -28.72 36.02 -2.01
C VAL A 155 -28.20 36.95 -3.10
N LEU A 156 -28.16 36.47 -4.35
CA LEU A 156 -27.69 37.24 -5.52
C LEU A 156 -26.29 37.87 -5.32
N GLY A 157 -25.37 37.14 -4.66
CA GLY A 157 -23.99 37.58 -4.44
C GLY A 157 -23.77 38.55 -3.26
N ILE A 158 -24.83 38.94 -2.54
CA ILE A 158 -24.73 39.83 -1.38
C ILE A 158 -24.76 39.01 -0.09
N GLY A 159 -23.86 39.32 0.85
CA GLY A 159 -23.82 38.72 2.18
C GLY A 159 -23.17 37.33 2.24
N PHE A 160 -22.43 36.95 1.21
CA PHE A 160 -21.66 35.70 1.19
C PHE A 160 -20.54 35.73 2.24
N ASN A 161 -20.43 34.68 3.05
CA ASN A 161 -19.38 34.54 4.06
C ASN A 161 -19.05 33.06 4.29
N TRP A 162 -17.77 32.70 4.24
CA TRP A 162 -17.31 31.34 4.53
C TRP A 162 -17.44 30.96 6.02
N GLY A 163 -17.57 31.94 6.91
CA GLY A 163 -17.62 31.73 8.35
C GLY A 163 -16.24 31.46 8.97
N SER A 164 -16.24 30.92 10.19
CA SER A 164 -15.01 30.59 10.91
C SER A 164 -14.43 29.21 10.54
N GLY A 165 -15.21 28.40 9.81
CA GLY A 165 -14.86 27.03 9.45
C GLY A 165 -14.88 26.07 10.64
N ALA A 166 -14.53 24.80 10.36
CA ALA A 166 -14.41 23.73 11.34
C ALA A 166 -13.11 22.94 11.09
N ASP A 167 -12.36 22.65 12.15
CA ASP A 167 -11.05 21.99 12.05
C ASP A 167 -11.18 20.48 12.12
N SER A 168 -10.62 19.75 11.14
CA SER A 168 -10.34 18.33 11.27
C SER A 168 -8.93 18.10 11.79
N LEU A 169 -8.74 16.98 12.48
CA LEU A 169 -7.44 16.52 12.93
C LEU A 169 -7.33 15.01 12.77
N GLY A 170 -6.34 14.57 11.99
CA GLY A 170 -6.08 13.15 11.74
C GLY A 170 -4.58 12.85 11.79
N SER A 171 -4.24 11.66 12.26
CA SER A 171 -2.90 11.11 12.13
C SER A 171 -2.82 10.19 10.92
N LEU A 172 -1.71 10.25 10.20
CA LEU A 172 -1.44 9.41 9.03
C LEU A 172 -0.31 8.44 9.34
N SER A 173 -0.45 7.21 8.91
CA SER A 173 0.56 6.17 9.05
C SER A 173 0.64 5.29 7.80
N ILE A 174 1.84 4.78 7.54
CA ILE A 174 2.14 3.92 6.40
C ILE A 174 2.86 2.70 6.96
N THR A 175 2.30 1.52 6.72
CA THR A 175 2.92 0.25 7.09
C THR A 175 3.64 -0.32 5.88
N VAL A 176 4.97 -0.30 5.91
CA VAL A 176 5.80 -0.97 4.91
C VAL A 176 5.89 -2.44 5.29
N LEU A 177 5.36 -3.32 4.44
CA LEU A 177 5.29 -4.76 4.70
C LEU A 177 6.59 -5.46 4.22
N PRO A 178 7.04 -6.52 4.92
CA PRO A 178 8.08 -7.40 4.40
C PRO A 178 7.66 -7.98 3.05
N ASP A 179 8.58 -7.99 2.09
CA ASP A 179 8.31 -8.45 0.72
C ASP A 179 9.51 -9.26 0.20
N CYS A 180 9.22 -10.37 -0.47
CA CYS A 180 10.21 -11.28 -1.04
C CYS A 180 9.76 -11.79 -2.41
N ARG A 181 10.67 -11.80 -3.38
CA ARG A 181 10.46 -12.41 -4.70
C ARG A 181 11.42 -13.55 -4.92
N ILE A 182 10.90 -14.66 -5.44
CA ILE A 182 11.65 -15.87 -5.73
C ILE A 182 11.76 -16.00 -7.26
N LEU A 183 12.99 -16.21 -7.73
CA LEU A 183 13.31 -16.53 -9.11
C LEU A 183 14.05 -17.87 -9.12
N ALA A 184 13.36 -18.92 -9.53
CA ALA A 184 13.94 -20.24 -9.79
C ALA A 184 13.87 -20.53 -11.29
N GLN A 185 14.84 -21.28 -11.80
CA GLN A 185 14.87 -21.74 -13.19
C GLN A 185 14.88 -23.26 -13.24
N ASP A 186 14.40 -23.79 -14.36
CA ASP A 186 14.42 -25.22 -14.62
C ASP A 186 15.87 -25.73 -14.72
N VAL A 187 16.08 -26.94 -14.20
CA VAL A 187 17.36 -27.66 -14.33
C VAL A 187 17.21 -28.69 -15.45
N ASN A 188 18.04 -28.58 -16.48
CA ASN A 188 18.01 -29.47 -17.63
C ASN A 188 19.34 -30.23 -17.77
N PHE A 189 19.28 -31.55 -17.64
CA PHE A 189 20.44 -32.45 -17.79
C PHE A 189 20.81 -32.74 -19.26
N GLY A 190 20.02 -32.25 -20.21
CA GLY A 190 20.14 -32.58 -21.62
C GLY A 190 19.61 -33.98 -21.94
N THR A 191 20.22 -34.64 -22.91
CA THR A 191 19.82 -35.97 -23.38
C THR A 191 21.02 -36.91 -23.37
N ALA A 192 20.86 -38.10 -22.80
CA ALA A 192 21.85 -39.16 -22.85
C ALA A 192 21.18 -40.53 -22.95
N ALA A 193 21.84 -41.48 -23.62
CA ALA A 193 21.35 -42.85 -23.75
C ALA A 193 21.38 -43.65 -22.42
N PHE A 194 22.30 -43.29 -21.52
CA PHE A 194 22.46 -43.91 -20.22
C PHE A 194 22.46 -42.86 -19.11
N ALA A 195 21.88 -43.20 -17.96
CA ALA A 195 21.85 -42.31 -16.80
C ALA A 195 23.24 -41.90 -16.30
N SER A 196 24.25 -42.77 -16.43
CA SER A 196 25.64 -42.51 -16.05
C SER A 196 26.37 -41.50 -16.95
N LYS A 197 25.73 -41.06 -18.05
CA LYS A 197 26.25 -40.06 -18.97
C LYS A 197 25.54 -38.72 -18.84
N LEU A 198 24.58 -38.60 -17.92
CA LEU A 198 24.02 -37.31 -17.53
C LEU A 198 24.99 -36.65 -16.55
N GLU A 199 25.63 -35.57 -16.98
CA GLU A 199 26.54 -34.81 -16.13
C GLU A 199 25.75 -33.99 -15.09
N PRO A 200 26.31 -33.78 -13.87
CA PRO A 200 25.70 -32.92 -12.89
C PRO A 200 25.54 -31.48 -13.41
N VAL A 201 24.40 -30.85 -13.10
CA VAL A 201 24.11 -29.47 -13.50
C VAL A 201 24.17 -28.57 -12.28
N GLN A 202 24.97 -27.52 -12.34
CA GLN A 202 24.98 -26.46 -11.34
C GLN A 202 23.99 -25.37 -11.77
N SER A 203 23.03 -25.05 -10.90
CA SER A 203 22.05 -23.98 -11.10
C SER A 203 21.94 -23.14 -9.82
N SER A 204 21.20 -22.03 -9.92
CA SER A 204 20.99 -21.09 -8.82
C SER A 204 19.55 -20.66 -8.73
N MET A 205 19.11 -20.32 -7.52
CA MET A 205 17.83 -19.67 -7.27
C MET A 205 18.09 -18.29 -6.66
N GLY A 206 17.49 -17.25 -7.24
CA GLY A 206 17.55 -15.90 -6.74
C GLY A 206 16.38 -15.62 -5.80
N ILE A 207 16.66 -15.05 -4.63
CA ILE A 207 15.62 -14.51 -3.76
C ILE A 207 16.00 -13.09 -3.42
N ARG A 208 15.10 -12.14 -3.68
CA ARG A 208 15.25 -10.74 -3.30
C ARG A 208 14.21 -10.42 -2.25
N CYS A 209 14.66 -10.08 -1.05
CA CYS A 209 13.79 -9.71 0.08
C CYS A 209 14.08 -8.28 0.53
N SER A 210 13.11 -7.68 1.21
CA SER A 210 13.33 -6.47 2.00
C SER A 210 14.38 -6.69 3.10
N VAL A 211 15.09 -5.63 3.47
CA VAL A 211 16.08 -5.65 4.55
C VAL A 211 15.49 -6.26 5.83
N ASN A 212 16.33 -6.94 6.61
CA ASN A 212 15.95 -7.59 7.88
C ASN A 212 14.80 -8.61 7.76
N THR A 213 14.63 -9.25 6.60
CA THR A 213 13.61 -10.29 6.38
C THR A 213 14.27 -11.66 6.25
N PRO A 214 14.68 -12.31 7.36
CA PRO A 214 15.32 -13.62 7.30
C PRO A 214 14.31 -14.70 6.90
N TYR A 215 14.75 -15.61 6.02
CA TYR A 215 13.96 -16.75 5.57
C TYR A 215 14.78 -18.04 5.54
N TYR A 216 14.06 -19.17 5.49
CA TYR A 216 14.60 -20.49 5.20
C TYR A 216 13.97 -21.03 3.92
N VAL A 217 14.78 -21.61 3.04
CA VAL A 217 14.31 -22.32 1.86
C VAL A 217 14.41 -23.82 2.08
N SER A 218 13.29 -24.51 1.88
CA SER A 218 13.23 -25.97 1.88
C SER A 218 12.77 -26.48 0.53
N LEU A 219 13.32 -27.61 0.10
CA LEU A 219 12.88 -28.33 -1.09
C LEU A 219 12.21 -29.64 -0.67
N ASN A 220 11.02 -29.91 -1.19
CA ASN A 220 10.36 -31.21 -0.96
C ASN A 220 11.08 -32.34 -1.75
N ASN A 221 10.54 -33.55 -1.66
CA ASN A 221 11.11 -34.72 -2.37
C ASN A 221 10.54 -34.92 -3.79
N GLY A 222 9.93 -33.87 -4.37
CA GLY A 222 9.28 -33.92 -5.66
C GLY A 222 7.97 -34.72 -5.68
N LEU A 223 7.47 -34.99 -6.88
CA LEU A 223 6.19 -35.69 -7.11
C LEU A 223 6.33 -37.23 -7.14
N SER A 224 7.55 -37.76 -7.20
CA SER A 224 7.80 -39.21 -7.30
C SER A 224 8.87 -39.69 -6.31
N PRO A 225 8.72 -39.38 -5.01
CA PRO A 225 9.68 -39.81 -4.00
C PRO A 225 9.73 -41.34 -3.93
N GLN A 226 10.94 -41.88 -3.83
CA GLN A 226 11.20 -43.28 -3.56
C GLN A 226 11.50 -43.49 -2.06
N ASN A 227 11.71 -44.74 -1.65
CA ASN A 227 12.02 -45.09 -0.26
C ASN A 227 13.13 -44.19 0.32
N GLY A 228 12.95 -43.75 1.58
CA GLY A 228 13.95 -42.95 2.28
C GLY A 228 14.08 -41.50 1.77
N ASN A 229 12.99 -40.89 1.28
CA ASN A 229 12.95 -39.51 0.78
C ASN A 229 13.76 -39.24 -0.51
N GLN A 230 14.26 -40.29 -1.18
CA GLN A 230 15.02 -40.15 -2.42
C GLN A 230 14.16 -39.54 -3.53
N ARG A 231 14.62 -38.43 -4.12
CA ARG A 231 13.92 -37.80 -5.26
C ARG A 231 14.08 -38.66 -6.51
N ALA A 232 13.05 -38.67 -7.36
CA ALA A 232 13.16 -39.28 -8.67
C ALA A 232 12.36 -38.52 -9.73
N MET A 233 12.90 -38.48 -10.95
CA MET A 233 12.20 -38.05 -12.15
C MET A 233 11.47 -39.24 -12.74
N LYS A 234 10.15 -39.13 -12.95
CA LYS A 234 9.35 -40.16 -13.59
C LYS A 234 9.41 -40.00 -15.10
N SER A 235 9.54 -41.11 -15.82
CA SER A 235 9.39 -41.12 -17.29
C SER A 235 8.01 -40.62 -17.70
N GLN A 236 7.95 -39.84 -18.79
CA GLN A 236 6.69 -39.35 -19.35
C GLN A 236 5.82 -40.48 -19.94
N THR A 237 6.44 -41.58 -20.40
CA THR A 237 5.77 -42.65 -21.15
C THR A 237 5.58 -43.94 -20.33
N GLY A 238 6.06 -44.01 -19.09
CA GLY A 238 5.98 -45.24 -18.29
C GLY A 238 6.28 -45.07 -16.81
N ASN A 239 6.36 -46.19 -16.08
CA ASN A 239 6.63 -46.24 -14.63
C ASN A 239 8.11 -46.48 -14.32
N THR A 240 8.99 -45.84 -15.08
CA THR A 240 10.44 -45.85 -14.84
C THR A 240 10.84 -44.56 -14.14
N TYR A 241 11.80 -44.67 -13.20
CA TYR A 241 12.22 -43.56 -12.36
C TYR A 241 13.74 -43.38 -12.41
N LEU A 242 14.18 -42.15 -12.66
CA LEU A 242 15.58 -41.75 -12.56
C LEU A 242 15.80 -41.02 -11.23
N LYS A 243 16.50 -41.69 -10.30
CA LYS A 243 16.80 -41.12 -8.98
C LYS A 243 17.82 -39.99 -9.12
N TYR A 244 17.63 -38.92 -8.36
CA TYR A 244 18.53 -37.78 -8.30
C TYR A 244 18.48 -37.13 -6.92
N ASP A 245 19.40 -36.22 -6.63
CA ASP A 245 19.28 -35.33 -5.48
C ASP A 245 19.83 -33.94 -5.79
N ILE A 246 19.52 -32.99 -4.90
CA ILE A 246 19.94 -31.59 -5.01
C ILE A 246 20.79 -31.27 -3.80
N PHE A 247 22.01 -30.78 -4.06
CA PHE A 247 23.00 -30.47 -3.04
C PHE A 247 23.26 -28.96 -2.96
N LYS A 248 23.70 -28.50 -1.80
CA LYS A 248 24.00 -27.08 -1.54
C LYS A 248 25.37 -26.75 -2.12
N ASN A 249 25.44 -25.73 -2.98
CA ASN A 249 26.69 -25.32 -3.65
C ASN A 249 27.40 -26.53 -4.29
N SER A 250 28.70 -26.66 -4.09
CA SER A 250 29.53 -27.80 -4.51
C SER A 250 29.81 -28.78 -3.35
N SER A 251 28.99 -28.80 -2.30
CA SER A 251 29.15 -29.71 -1.16
C SER A 251 28.29 -30.99 -1.33
N ASN A 252 28.43 -31.92 -0.39
CA ASN A 252 27.57 -33.11 -0.29
C ASN A 252 26.37 -32.88 0.66
N ASP A 253 26.11 -31.63 1.06
CA ASP A 253 24.99 -31.32 1.94
C ASP A 253 23.69 -31.35 1.14
N ARG A 254 22.83 -32.31 1.43
CA ARG A 254 21.52 -32.41 0.80
C ARG A 254 20.70 -31.16 1.09
N TRP A 255 20.09 -30.58 0.06
CA TRP A 255 19.10 -29.51 0.23
C TRP A 255 17.71 -30.12 0.26
N GLY A 256 17.09 -30.13 1.43
CA GLY A 256 15.78 -30.73 1.67
C GLY A 256 14.93 -29.89 2.62
N SER A 257 14.15 -30.55 3.47
CA SER A 257 13.29 -29.93 4.49
C SER A 257 13.78 -30.23 5.90
N GLY A 258 13.19 -29.59 6.92
CA GLY A 258 13.57 -29.81 8.32
C GLY A 258 15.02 -29.35 8.56
N ASN A 259 15.88 -30.27 9.00
CA ASN A 259 17.29 -29.99 9.28
C ASN A 259 18.13 -29.75 8.00
N GLU A 260 17.61 -30.10 6.83
CA GLU A 260 18.29 -29.95 5.54
C GLU A 260 17.95 -28.62 4.84
N ARG A 261 17.10 -27.78 5.45
CA ARG A 261 16.74 -26.45 4.92
C ARG A 261 17.96 -25.54 4.79
N TRP A 262 17.85 -24.52 3.96
CA TRP A 262 18.91 -23.53 3.74
C TRP A 262 18.50 -22.17 4.30
N SER A 263 19.26 -21.64 5.25
CA SER A 263 19.09 -20.29 5.78
C SER A 263 19.55 -19.23 4.78
N SER A 264 18.77 -18.15 4.65
CA SER A 264 19.17 -16.90 3.96
C SER A 264 20.51 -16.34 4.44
N LEU A 265 20.86 -16.54 5.71
CA LEU A 265 22.16 -16.12 6.26
C LEU A 265 23.35 -16.86 5.65
N ASN A 266 23.11 -18.04 5.08
CA ASN A 266 24.12 -18.87 4.42
C ASN A 266 24.00 -18.83 2.89
N ALA A 267 23.28 -17.85 2.33
CA ALA A 267 23.16 -17.71 0.89
C ALA A 267 24.52 -17.39 0.24
N THR A 268 24.79 -17.97 -0.92
CA THR A 268 26.07 -17.84 -1.64
C THR A 268 26.37 -16.40 -2.03
N ILE A 269 25.34 -15.59 -2.25
CA ILE A 269 25.41 -14.14 -2.40
C ILE A 269 24.32 -13.54 -1.49
N ASN A 270 24.74 -12.73 -0.52
CA ASN A 270 23.85 -11.99 0.37
C ASN A 270 24.33 -10.52 0.42
N PRO A 271 23.68 -9.60 -0.31
CA PRO A 271 24.11 -8.20 -0.34
C PRO A 271 23.81 -7.41 0.95
N GLY A 272 23.12 -8.01 1.94
CA GLY A 272 22.72 -7.36 3.19
C GLY A 272 21.25 -7.02 3.25
#